data_AF-A0A179FKV0-F1
#
_entry.id   AF-A0A179FKV0-F1
#
_cell.length_a   1.000
_cell.length_b   1.000
_cell.length_c   1.000
_cell.angle_alpha   90.00
_cell.angle_beta   90.00
_cell.angle_gamma   90.00
#
_symmetry.space_group_name_H-M   'P 1'
#
loop_
_entity.id
_entity.type
_entity.pdbx_description
1 polymer ?
#
loop_
_entity_poly.entity_id
_entity_poly.type
_entity_poly.pdbx_seq_one_letter_code
_entity_poly.pdbx_strand_id
1 'polypeptide(L)'
;MDDSGNESSRNGRYATRTTAKTAPATEVGRGTGAKEGGSNGGDAAAALHHVSQLLGDCRAEFAGFKQMICGQSDLIRTQQETIQDLRETSQEQQQLIRVLMLALEDTKQQMGEELKALHDKLDAVAARAPATPPRSFADVVQSPRTSQPTTAAPDRAPNTSPASGLYCTIDTSRVEEANRDQAQVGAVRQAIELEMRARDGLATWRCAAVLKDARAAERIKIICRDENELRQVREAAQKTAVVGARVMRDQLFPVKVDNANRSMVLDAEGTVLPGAAEALGAENNVYIAKLSWLSNKDTSLSISPPHYMQQIRF
;
A
#
# COMPACT_ATOMS: atom_id res chain seq x y z
N MET A 1 15.12 -44.16 7.65
CA MET A 1 14.63 -44.14 6.27
C MET A 1 14.88 -42.75 5.73
N ASP A 2 16.14 -42.52 5.35
CA ASP A 2 16.59 -42.07 4.01
C ASP A 2 15.44 -41.82 3.00
N ASP A 3 15.48 -40.91 2.03
CA ASP A 3 16.48 -40.02 1.44
C ASP A 3 15.76 -39.33 0.25
N SER A 4 16.37 -38.27 -0.29
CA SER A 4 16.16 -37.68 -1.62
C SER A 4 14.92 -36.80 -1.82
N GLY A 5 14.99 -35.50 -2.17
CA GLY A 5 16.01 -34.79 -2.93
C GLY A 5 15.47 -34.52 -4.34
N ASN A 6 15.21 -33.26 -4.69
CA ASN A 6 15.37 -32.76 -6.07
C ASN A 6 15.36 -31.22 -6.12
N GLU A 7 16.56 -30.65 -6.23
CA GLU A 7 16.79 -29.28 -6.69
C GLU A 7 16.57 -29.20 -8.21
N SER A 8 15.71 -28.28 -8.67
CA SER A 8 15.61 -27.93 -10.08
C SER A 8 16.40 -26.65 -10.37
N SER A 9 17.67 -26.86 -10.70
CA SER A 9 18.55 -25.92 -11.38
C SER A 9 18.05 -25.64 -12.81
N ARG A 10 17.99 -24.36 -13.22
CA ARG A 10 18.17 -23.96 -14.63
C ARG A 10 18.46 -22.47 -14.85
N ASN A 11 19.67 -22.25 -15.38
CA ASN A 11 20.16 -21.23 -16.32
C ASN A 11 20.17 -19.75 -15.88
N GLY A 12 21.28 -19.01 -15.88
CA GLY A 12 22.56 -19.17 -16.60
C GLY A 12 22.56 -18.40 -17.92
N ARG A 13 23.05 -17.15 -17.91
CA ARG A 13 23.56 -16.44 -19.10
C ARG A 13 24.37 -15.19 -18.70
N TYR A 14 25.67 -15.34 -18.49
CA TYR A 14 26.63 -14.26 -18.68
C TYR A 14 27.55 -14.65 -19.84
N ALA A 15 27.48 -13.86 -20.90
CA ALA A 15 28.26 -14.04 -22.12
C ALA A 15 29.66 -13.45 -21.92
N THR A 16 30.70 -14.30 -21.94
CA THR A 16 32.09 -13.83 -22.01
C THR A 16 32.51 -13.79 -23.48
N ARG A 17 32.75 -12.58 -23.99
CA ARG A 17 33.23 -12.32 -25.35
C ARG A 17 34.74 -12.54 -25.41
N THR A 18 35.18 -13.72 -25.81
CA THR A 18 36.58 -14.00 -26.19
C THR A 18 36.83 -13.49 -27.61
N THR A 19 37.64 -12.45 -27.75
CA THR A 19 38.18 -12.03 -29.05
C THR A 19 39.46 -12.81 -29.32
N ALA A 20 39.35 -13.88 -30.12
CA ALA A 20 40.49 -14.48 -30.78
C ALA A 20 40.96 -13.54 -31.90
N LYS A 21 42.19 -13.03 -31.82
CA LYS A 21 42.86 -12.37 -32.95
C LYS A 21 43.77 -13.38 -33.64
N THR A 22 43.26 -13.85 -34.77
CA THR A 22 43.94 -14.61 -35.82
C THR A 22 45.27 -13.96 -36.22
N ALA A 23 46.36 -14.72 -36.15
CA ALA A 23 47.61 -14.41 -36.85
C ALA A 23 47.50 -14.89 -38.31
N PRO A 24 47.89 -14.11 -39.32
CA PRO A 24 47.92 -14.59 -40.69
C PRO A 24 49.18 -15.41 -40.94
N ALA A 25 48.99 -16.54 -41.63
CA ALA A 25 50.05 -17.29 -42.28
C ALA A 25 50.70 -16.45 -43.38
N THR A 26 52.02 -16.51 -43.48
CA THR A 26 52.75 -16.19 -44.71
C THR A 26 53.92 -17.17 -44.83
N GLU A 27 53.74 -18.19 -45.67
CA GLU A 27 54.83 -18.93 -46.28
C GLU A 27 55.42 -18.10 -47.43
N VAL A 28 56.75 -18.01 -47.49
CA VAL A 28 57.70 -18.01 -48.62
C VAL A 28 59.06 -17.74 -47.94
N GLY A 29 60.17 -18.45 -48.10
CA GLY A 29 60.63 -19.42 -49.07
C GLY A 29 62.16 -19.27 -49.14
N ARG A 30 62.88 -20.31 -48.67
CA ARG A 30 64.24 -20.76 -49.05
C ARG A 30 65.38 -19.74 -49.25
N GLY A 31 66.46 -19.92 -48.48
CA GLY A 31 67.78 -19.34 -48.77
C GLY A 31 68.88 -19.90 -47.86
N THR A 32 69.52 -20.97 -48.31
CA THR A 32 70.76 -21.55 -47.74
C THR A 32 71.89 -20.54 -47.67
N GLY A 33 72.64 -20.53 -46.56
CA GLY A 33 73.90 -19.80 -46.46
C GLY A 33 74.56 -20.02 -45.11
N ALA A 34 75.39 -21.07 -45.02
CA ALA A 34 76.26 -21.31 -43.89
C ALA A 34 77.28 -20.15 -43.75
N LYS A 35 77.41 -19.61 -42.54
CA LYS A 35 78.66 -19.02 -42.06
C LYS A 35 78.76 -19.13 -40.53
N GLU A 36 79.50 -20.14 -40.14
CA GLU A 36 80.52 -20.16 -39.10
C GLU A 36 80.70 -18.87 -38.26
N GLY A 37 80.75 -19.06 -36.93
CA GLY A 37 81.68 -18.29 -36.10
C GLY A 37 81.08 -17.18 -35.23
N GLY A 38 80.52 -17.58 -34.08
CA GLY A 38 80.71 -16.85 -32.82
C GLY A 38 79.70 -15.76 -32.46
N SER A 39 78.62 -16.12 -31.77
CA SER A 39 78.03 -15.31 -30.68
C SER A 39 76.99 -16.11 -29.88
N ASN A 40 77.40 -17.21 -29.24
CA ASN A 40 76.46 -18.04 -28.46
C ASN A 40 76.06 -17.40 -27.11
N GLY A 41 76.64 -16.23 -26.76
CA GLY A 41 76.37 -15.53 -25.50
C GLY A 41 75.22 -14.52 -25.57
N GLY A 42 74.92 -13.96 -26.74
CA GLY A 42 73.87 -12.95 -26.92
C GLY A 42 72.46 -13.52 -26.86
N ASP A 43 72.23 -14.67 -27.50
CA ASP A 43 70.92 -15.33 -27.53
C ASP A 43 70.54 -15.91 -26.17
N ALA A 44 71.52 -16.46 -25.44
CA ALA A 44 71.32 -16.91 -24.07
C ALA A 44 70.98 -15.74 -23.13
N ALA A 45 71.64 -14.59 -23.28
CA ALA A 45 71.34 -13.39 -22.50
C ALA A 45 69.94 -12.83 -22.83
N ALA A 46 69.57 -12.78 -24.11
CA ALA A 46 68.23 -12.36 -24.54
C ALA A 46 67.13 -13.29 -24.01
N ALA A 47 67.36 -14.61 -24.05
CA ALA A 47 66.45 -15.60 -23.48
C ALA A 47 66.30 -15.43 -21.95
N LEU A 48 67.38 -15.18 -21.23
CA LEU A 48 67.36 -14.92 -19.78
C LEU A 48 66.61 -13.61 -19.43
N HIS A 49 66.75 -12.57 -20.24
CA HIS A 49 65.99 -11.34 -20.09
C HIS A 49 64.49 -11.57 -20.32
N HIS A 50 64.12 -12.35 -21.34
CA HIS A 50 62.72 -12.69 -21.61
C HIS A 50 62.10 -13.52 -20.46
N VAL A 51 62.83 -14.51 -19.93
CA VAL A 51 62.37 -15.29 -18.77
C VAL A 51 62.22 -14.39 -17.53
N SER A 52 63.17 -13.49 -17.27
CA SER A 52 63.04 -12.51 -16.19
C SER A 52 61.81 -11.61 -16.35
N GLN A 53 61.48 -11.21 -17.58
CA GLN A 53 60.31 -10.40 -17.87
C GLN A 53 59.01 -11.17 -17.61
N LEU A 54 58.90 -12.40 -18.12
CA LEU A 54 57.75 -13.28 -17.87
C LEU A 54 57.55 -13.58 -16.37
N LEU A 55 58.63 -13.79 -15.62
CA LEU A 55 58.57 -13.97 -14.18
C LEU A 55 58.12 -12.69 -13.45
N GLY A 56 58.49 -11.52 -13.96
CA GLY A 56 58.01 -10.23 -13.49
C GLY A 56 56.51 -10.06 -13.72
N ASP A 57 56.04 -10.36 -14.93
CA ASP A 57 54.63 -10.27 -15.31
C ASP A 57 53.78 -11.25 -14.49
N CYS A 58 54.21 -12.51 -14.37
CA CYS A 58 53.54 -13.52 -13.56
C CYS A 58 53.44 -13.11 -12.07
N ARG A 59 54.48 -12.44 -11.54
CA ARG A 59 54.46 -11.91 -10.16
C ARG A 59 53.46 -10.78 -10.01
N ALA A 60 53.36 -9.90 -10.99
CA ALA A 60 52.41 -8.79 -11.00
C ALA A 60 50.96 -9.31 -11.06
N GLU A 61 50.68 -10.29 -11.92
CA GLU A 61 49.36 -10.94 -12.00
C GLU A 61 48.99 -11.63 -10.68
N PHE A 62 49.93 -12.35 -10.07
CA PHE A 62 49.70 -13.00 -8.78
C PHE A 62 49.40 -11.99 -7.66
N ALA A 63 50.09 -10.84 -7.66
CA ALA A 63 49.80 -9.75 -6.73
C ALA A 63 48.39 -9.18 -6.96
N GLY A 64 47.96 -9.03 -8.23
CA GLY A 64 46.62 -8.62 -8.60
C GLY A 64 45.54 -9.60 -8.10
N PHE A 65 45.75 -10.90 -8.29
CA PHE A 65 44.82 -11.92 -7.78
C PHE A 65 44.74 -11.91 -6.25
N LYS A 66 45.87 -11.75 -5.56
CA LYS A 66 45.87 -11.64 -4.09
C LYS A 66 45.04 -10.45 -3.63
N GLN A 67 45.18 -9.29 -4.27
CA GLN A 67 44.39 -8.11 -3.94
C GLN A 67 42.90 -8.32 -4.20
N MET A 68 42.54 -8.99 -5.29
CA MET A 68 41.15 -9.33 -5.60
C MET A 68 40.54 -10.28 -4.55
N ILE A 69 41.27 -11.31 -4.13
CA ILE A 69 40.83 -12.24 -3.08
C ILE A 69 40.63 -11.54 -1.74
N CYS A 70 41.53 -10.61 -1.39
CA CYS A 70 41.36 -9.78 -0.20
C CYS A 70 40.11 -8.90 -0.31
N GLY A 71 39.90 -8.23 -1.45
CA GLY A 71 38.70 -7.42 -1.68
C GLY A 71 37.40 -8.22 -1.64
N GLN A 72 37.40 -9.44 -2.18
CA GLN A 72 36.25 -10.34 -2.08
C GLN A 72 35.99 -10.79 -0.63
N SER A 73 37.05 -11.11 0.13
CA SER A 73 36.92 -11.45 1.55
C SER A 73 36.31 -10.31 2.36
N ASP A 74 36.71 -9.06 2.09
CA ASP A 74 36.14 -7.88 2.73
C ASP A 74 34.66 -7.67 2.37
N LEU A 75 34.31 -7.83 1.09
CA LEU A 75 32.92 -7.75 0.65
C LEU A 75 32.05 -8.82 1.30
N ILE A 76 32.53 -10.06 1.39
CA ILE A 76 31.82 -11.17 2.05
C ILE A 76 31.59 -10.84 3.53
N ARG A 77 32.60 -10.29 4.22
CA ARG A 77 32.48 -9.87 5.61
C ARG A 77 31.40 -8.79 5.78
N THR A 78 31.42 -7.75 4.96
CA THR A 78 30.39 -6.71 4.98
C THR A 78 29.00 -7.28 4.68
N GLN A 79 28.88 -8.19 3.71
CA GLN A 79 27.63 -8.88 3.43
C GLN A 79 27.14 -9.68 4.65
N GLN A 80 28.03 -10.41 5.32
CA GLN A 80 27.70 -11.16 6.53
C GLN A 80 27.17 -10.25 7.65
N GLU A 81 27.80 -9.09 7.86
CA GLU A 81 27.36 -8.08 8.83
C GLU A 81 25.96 -7.55 8.47
N THR A 82 25.72 -7.17 7.21
CA THR A 82 24.40 -6.67 6.79
C THR A 82 23.28 -7.72 6.93
N ILE A 83 23.59 -9.00 6.70
CA ILE A 83 22.65 -10.11 6.89
C ILE A 83 22.35 -10.31 8.38
N GLN A 84 23.36 -10.16 9.24
CA GLN A 84 23.22 -10.26 10.69
C GLN A 84 22.29 -9.16 11.21
N ASP A 85 22.52 -7.91 10.82
CA ASP A 85 21.70 -6.76 11.22
C ASP A 85 20.25 -6.90 10.73
N LEU A 86 20.06 -7.35 9.48
CA LEU A 86 18.73 -7.58 8.93
C LEU A 86 18.00 -8.69 9.70
N ARG A 87 18.72 -9.73 10.14
CA ARG A 87 18.15 -10.81 10.94
C ARG A 87 17.75 -10.32 12.33
N GLU A 88 18.57 -9.50 12.97
CA GLU A 88 18.27 -8.93 14.29
C GLU A 88 17.04 -8.02 14.24
N THR A 89 17.01 -7.07 13.30
CA THR A 89 15.85 -6.18 13.10
C THR A 89 14.56 -6.96 12.77
N SER A 90 14.66 -8.03 11.98
CA SER A 90 13.52 -8.93 11.71
C SER A 90 13.03 -9.64 12.98
N GLN A 91 13.93 -10.09 13.84
CA GLN A 91 13.58 -10.72 15.12
C GLN A 91 12.93 -9.73 16.08
N GLU A 92 13.44 -8.50 16.17
CA GLU A 92 12.85 -7.42 16.96
C GLU A 92 11.44 -7.08 16.49
N GLN A 93 11.24 -6.93 15.18
CA GLN A 93 9.92 -6.70 14.59
C GLN A 93 8.96 -7.84 14.92
N GLN A 94 9.41 -9.09 14.80
CA GLN A 94 8.58 -10.25 15.12
C GLN A 94 8.21 -10.29 16.61
N GLN A 95 9.13 -9.89 17.50
CA GLN A 95 8.85 -9.79 18.93
C GLN A 95 7.85 -8.68 19.23
N LEU A 96 7.99 -7.51 18.61
CA LEU A 96 7.05 -6.40 18.76
C LEU A 96 5.64 -6.80 18.32
N ILE A 97 5.52 -7.48 17.17
CA ILE A 97 4.24 -8.00 16.68
C ILE A 97 3.60 -8.96 17.70
N ARG A 98 4.40 -9.88 18.29
CA ARG A 98 3.89 -10.79 19.33
C ARG A 98 3.36 -10.03 20.55
N VAL A 99 4.09 -9.02 21.03
CA VAL A 99 3.67 -8.21 22.17
C VAL A 99 2.40 -7.43 21.87
N LEU A 100 2.31 -6.80 20.69
CA LEU A 100 1.12 -6.06 20.27
C LEU A 100 -0.10 -6.97 20.13
N MET A 101 0.07 -8.19 19.59
CA MET A 101 -1.00 -9.17 19.48
C MET A 101 -1.52 -9.60 20.87
N LEU A 102 -0.64 -9.79 21.85
CA LEU A 102 -1.03 -10.08 23.23
C LEU A 102 -1.80 -8.91 23.87
N ALA A 103 -1.31 -7.68 23.70
CA ALA A 103 -2.01 -6.49 24.21
C ALA A 103 -3.39 -6.28 23.57
N LEU A 104 -3.53 -6.61 22.28
CA LEU A 104 -4.82 -6.55 21.60
C LEU A 104 -5.81 -7.59 22.15
N GLU A 105 -5.35 -8.81 22.41
CA GLU A 105 -6.23 -9.84 22.99
C GLU A 105 -6.63 -9.50 24.43
N ASP A 106 -5.70 -8.94 25.23
CA ASP A 106 -5.97 -8.47 26.59
C ASP A 106 -7.01 -7.34 26.61
N THR A 107 -6.83 -6.31 25.78
CA THR A 107 -7.80 -5.20 25.66
C THR A 107 -9.17 -5.67 25.16
N LYS A 108 -9.20 -6.64 24.24
CA LYS A 108 -10.45 -7.27 23.78
C LYS A 108 -11.15 -8.02 24.93
N GLN A 109 -10.41 -8.77 25.72
CA GLN A 109 -10.94 -9.48 26.89
C GLN A 109 -11.51 -8.50 27.91
N GLN A 110 -10.75 -7.44 28.23
CA GLN A 110 -11.19 -6.37 29.13
C GLN A 110 -12.47 -5.70 28.65
N MET A 111 -12.57 -5.35 27.35
CA MET A 111 -13.81 -4.79 26.79
C MET A 111 -14.99 -5.77 26.87
N GLY A 112 -14.75 -7.06 26.68
CA GLY A 112 -15.78 -8.09 26.81
C GLY A 112 -16.33 -8.19 28.24
N GLU A 113 -15.46 -8.08 29.24
CA GLU A 113 -15.83 -8.07 30.65
C GLU A 113 -16.62 -6.81 31.03
N GLU A 114 -16.20 -5.64 30.56
CA GLU A 114 -16.94 -4.38 30.74
C GLU A 114 -18.33 -4.41 30.08
N LEU A 115 -18.44 -4.95 28.86
CA LEU A 115 -19.74 -5.12 28.19
C LEU A 115 -20.68 -6.01 29.01
N LYS A 116 -20.15 -7.12 29.53
CA LYS A 116 -20.92 -8.05 30.37
C LYS A 116 -21.37 -7.38 31.66
N ALA A 117 -20.47 -6.66 32.34
CA ALA A 117 -20.79 -5.93 33.55
C ALA A 117 -21.86 -4.83 33.33
N LEU A 118 -21.82 -4.13 32.18
CA LEU A 118 -22.86 -3.17 31.81
C LEU A 118 -24.19 -3.84 31.51
N HIS A 119 -24.17 -5.01 30.86
CA HIS A 119 -25.38 -5.79 30.59
C HIS A 119 -26.04 -6.26 31.89
N ASP A 120 -25.26 -6.84 32.82
CA ASP A 120 -25.74 -7.30 34.12
C ASP A 120 -26.33 -6.14 34.95
N LYS A 121 -25.74 -4.94 34.87
CA LYS A 121 -26.28 -3.72 35.49
C LYS A 121 -27.61 -3.30 34.87
N LEU A 122 -27.74 -3.37 33.55
CA LEU A 122 -28.98 -3.03 32.85
C LEU A 122 -30.11 -3.99 33.23
N ASP A 123 -29.83 -5.29 33.28
CA ASP A 123 -30.78 -6.32 33.69
C ASP A 123 -31.22 -6.15 35.14
N ALA A 124 -30.30 -5.79 36.04
CA ALA A 124 -30.63 -5.49 37.44
C ALA A 124 -31.55 -4.25 37.58
N VAL A 125 -31.37 -3.24 36.71
CA VAL A 125 -32.26 -2.07 36.66
C VAL A 125 -33.64 -2.45 36.10
N ALA A 126 -33.67 -3.25 35.03
CA ALA A 126 -34.92 -3.74 34.42
C ALA A 126 -35.73 -4.61 35.39
N ALA A 127 -35.06 -5.47 36.17
CA ALA A 127 -35.69 -6.32 37.18
C ALA A 127 -36.24 -5.53 38.39
N ARG A 128 -35.77 -4.29 38.61
CA ARG A 128 -36.20 -3.43 39.72
C ARG A 128 -37.30 -2.44 39.32
N ALA A 129 -37.66 -2.37 38.04
CA ALA A 129 -38.75 -1.53 37.57
C ALA A 129 -40.12 -2.12 37.97
N PRO A 130 -41.03 -1.35 38.62
CA PRO A 130 -42.38 -1.81 38.89
C PRO A 130 -43.13 -2.01 37.57
N ALA A 131 -43.78 -3.16 37.41
CA ALA A 131 -44.67 -3.46 36.30
C ALA A 131 -45.84 -2.47 36.25
N THR A 132 -45.62 -1.34 35.58
CA THR A 132 -46.66 -0.39 35.22
C THR A 132 -46.65 -0.31 33.70
N PRO A 133 -47.78 -0.55 33.01
CA PRO A 133 -47.78 -0.58 31.55
C PRO A 133 -47.31 0.77 31.00
N PRO A 134 -46.46 0.81 29.96
CA PRO A 134 -46.10 2.06 29.33
C PRO A 134 -47.38 2.66 28.74
N ARG A 135 -47.82 3.80 29.27
CA ARG A 135 -48.89 4.60 28.67
C ARG A 135 -48.42 5.02 27.28
N SER A 136 -48.96 4.37 26.26
CA SER A 136 -48.75 4.70 24.86
C SER A 136 -49.39 6.06 24.57
N PHE A 137 -48.61 6.99 24.02
CA PHE A 137 -49.07 8.32 23.59
C PHE A 137 -50.14 8.28 22.48
N ALA A 138 -50.47 7.09 21.95
CA ALA A 138 -51.46 6.88 20.91
C ALA A 138 -52.92 6.84 21.42
N ASP A 139 -53.16 6.65 22.73
CA ASP A 139 -54.51 6.45 23.28
C ASP A 139 -55.35 7.73 23.47
N VAL A 140 -54.79 8.92 23.17
CA VAL A 140 -55.49 10.21 23.41
C VAL A 140 -56.29 10.71 22.19
N VAL A 141 -56.16 10.10 21.00
CA VAL A 141 -56.72 10.71 19.75
C VAL A 141 -57.81 9.89 19.04
N GLN A 142 -58.15 8.66 19.44
CA GLN A 142 -59.09 7.86 18.64
C GLN A 142 -60.50 7.77 19.23
N SER A 143 -61.35 8.75 18.86
CA SER A 143 -62.80 8.51 18.75
C SER A 143 -63.08 7.61 17.53
N PRO A 144 -64.04 6.67 17.60
CA PRO A 144 -64.28 5.72 16.52
C PRO A 144 -65.15 6.34 15.41
N ARG A 145 -64.68 6.29 14.17
CA ARG A 145 -65.53 6.39 12.97
C ARG A 145 -65.39 5.13 12.12
N THR A 146 -66.42 4.30 12.25
CA THR A 146 -67.19 3.61 11.20
C THR A 146 -66.52 3.38 9.84
N SER A 147 -66.17 2.10 9.60
CA SER A 147 -66.45 1.27 8.42
C SER A 147 -66.35 1.85 6.99
N GLN A 148 -65.40 1.35 6.17
CA GLN A 148 -65.68 0.56 4.93
C GLN A 148 -64.38 0.14 4.20
N PRO A 149 -64.36 -1.01 3.48
CA PRO A 149 -63.19 -1.53 2.75
C PRO A 149 -63.26 -1.29 1.22
N THR A 150 -62.34 -1.94 0.46
CA THR A 150 -62.14 -1.99 -1.02
C THR A 150 -61.20 -0.90 -1.55
N THR A 151 -60.10 -1.14 -2.30
CA THR A 151 -59.69 -2.22 -3.22
C THR A 151 -58.15 -2.15 -3.38
N ALA A 152 -57.46 -3.29 -3.38
CA ALA A 152 -56.02 -3.38 -3.64
C ALA A 152 -55.71 -3.44 -5.14
N ALA A 153 -54.70 -2.70 -5.58
CA ALA A 153 -54.00 -2.85 -6.85
C ALA A 153 -52.48 -2.93 -6.57
N PRO A 154 -51.71 -3.72 -7.34
CA PRO A 154 -50.42 -4.24 -6.88
C PRO A 154 -49.25 -3.27 -7.08
N ASP A 155 -48.24 -3.50 -6.24
CA ASP A 155 -46.97 -2.81 -6.08
C ASP A 155 -46.29 -2.36 -7.38
N ARG A 156 -46.10 -1.05 -7.49
CA ARG A 156 -44.99 -0.48 -8.25
C ARG A 156 -43.79 -0.43 -7.31
N ALA A 157 -42.76 -1.22 -7.64
CA ALA A 157 -41.50 -1.28 -6.90
C ALA A 157 -41.02 0.12 -6.49
N PRO A 158 -40.69 0.34 -5.20
CA PRO A 158 -40.12 1.62 -4.80
C PRO A 158 -38.75 1.72 -5.46
N ASN A 159 -38.59 2.73 -6.32
CA ASN A 159 -37.28 3.22 -6.71
C ASN A 159 -36.53 3.54 -5.42
N THR A 160 -35.70 2.61 -4.96
CA THR A 160 -34.79 2.83 -3.86
C THR A 160 -33.77 3.83 -4.38
N SER A 161 -34.00 5.11 -4.12
CA SER A 161 -32.90 6.06 -4.04
C SER A 161 -31.88 5.41 -3.11
N PRO A 162 -30.67 5.04 -3.58
CA PRO A 162 -29.76 4.27 -2.77
C PRO A 162 -29.43 5.11 -1.54
N ALA A 163 -29.78 4.59 -0.38
CA ALA A 163 -29.39 5.14 0.89
C ALA A 163 -27.86 5.31 0.90
N SER A 164 -27.41 6.52 1.22
CA SER A 164 -26.13 6.84 1.88
C SER A 164 -24.86 6.06 1.47
N GLY A 165 -23.98 6.72 0.74
CA GLY A 165 -22.58 6.91 1.17
C GLY A 165 -21.47 6.04 0.56
N LEU A 166 -21.69 4.75 0.31
CA LEU A 166 -20.59 3.81 0.07
C LEU A 166 -20.34 3.52 -1.42
N TYR A 167 -19.64 4.44 -2.10
CA TYR A 167 -19.28 4.25 -3.50
C TYR A 167 -17.88 4.73 -3.85
N CYS A 168 -17.26 4.01 -4.78
CA CYS A 168 -16.02 4.41 -5.46
C CYS A 168 -16.40 5.11 -6.77
N THR A 169 -15.81 6.27 -7.08
CA THR A 169 -16.04 6.98 -8.35
C THR A 169 -14.77 6.97 -9.17
N ILE A 170 -14.88 6.59 -10.43
CA ILE A 170 -13.81 6.60 -11.41
C ILE A 170 -14.17 7.63 -12.46
N ASP A 171 -13.32 8.63 -12.63
CA ASP A 171 -13.46 9.66 -13.64
C ASP A 171 -12.59 9.31 -14.85
N THR A 172 -13.25 9.16 -15.99
CA THR A 172 -12.67 8.73 -17.27
C THR A 172 -12.56 9.89 -18.27
N SER A 173 -12.87 11.13 -17.85
CA SER A 173 -12.89 12.32 -18.72
C SER A 173 -11.56 12.67 -19.39
N ARG A 174 -10.44 12.12 -18.90
CA ARG A 174 -9.09 12.32 -19.44
C ARG A 174 -8.53 11.08 -20.15
N VAL A 175 -9.35 10.04 -20.34
CA VAL A 175 -8.96 8.85 -21.08
C VAL A 175 -8.93 9.19 -22.57
N GLU A 176 -7.82 8.87 -23.23
CA GLU A 176 -7.67 9.06 -24.67
C GLU A 176 -8.56 8.09 -25.46
N GLU A 177 -8.92 8.48 -26.69
CA GLU A 177 -9.82 7.69 -27.55
C GLU A 177 -9.35 6.23 -27.70
N ALA A 178 -8.04 6.01 -27.85
CA ALA A 178 -7.44 4.69 -28.00
C ALA A 178 -7.70 3.74 -26.81
N ASN A 179 -7.98 4.29 -25.63
CA ASN A 179 -8.20 3.53 -24.40
C ASN A 179 -9.66 3.55 -23.93
N ARG A 180 -10.59 4.15 -24.70
CA ARG A 180 -11.99 4.30 -24.29
C ARG A 180 -12.72 2.98 -24.08
N ASP A 181 -12.41 1.95 -24.86
CA ASP A 181 -13.02 0.63 -24.70
C ASP A 181 -12.71 0.01 -23.33
N GLN A 182 -11.48 0.23 -22.83
CA GLN A 182 -11.07 -0.23 -21.49
C GLN A 182 -11.72 0.60 -20.37
N ALA A 183 -12.08 1.86 -20.66
CA ALA A 183 -12.75 2.75 -19.73
C ALA A 183 -14.28 2.58 -19.72
N GLN A 184 -14.84 1.67 -20.52
CA GLN A 184 -16.28 1.37 -20.46
C GLN A 184 -16.65 0.68 -19.15
N VAL A 185 -17.91 0.87 -18.71
CA VAL A 185 -18.47 0.30 -17.47
C VAL A 185 -18.22 -1.21 -17.36
N GLY A 186 -18.37 -1.95 -18.47
CA GLY A 186 -18.15 -3.40 -18.50
C GLY A 186 -16.69 -3.79 -18.28
N ALA A 187 -15.76 -3.11 -18.96
CA ALA A 187 -14.33 -3.35 -18.84
C ALA A 187 -13.80 -2.98 -17.44
N VAL A 188 -14.20 -1.82 -16.92
CA VAL A 188 -13.86 -1.38 -15.57
C VAL A 188 -14.38 -2.36 -14.52
N ARG A 189 -15.62 -2.84 -14.65
CA ARG A 189 -16.16 -3.89 -13.77
C ARG A 189 -15.30 -5.15 -13.81
N GLN A 190 -15.00 -5.66 -15.01
CA GLN A 190 -14.23 -6.90 -15.16
C GLN A 190 -12.83 -6.78 -14.55
N ALA A 191 -12.15 -5.66 -14.78
CA ALA A 191 -10.81 -5.43 -14.26
C ALA A 191 -10.80 -5.43 -12.72
N ILE A 192 -11.75 -4.71 -12.11
CA ILE A 192 -11.86 -4.62 -10.65
C ILE A 192 -12.26 -5.96 -10.04
N GLU A 193 -13.23 -6.66 -10.63
CA GLU A 193 -13.62 -7.98 -10.15
C GLU A 193 -12.49 -9.00 -10.26
N LEU A 194 -11.68 -8.94 -11.32
CA LEU A 194 -10.50 -9.81 -11.48
C LEU A 194 -9.46 -9.53 -10.39
N GLU A 195 -9.17 -8.27 -10.12
CA GLU A 195 -8.24 -7.87 -9.06
C GLU A 195 -8.76 -8.22 -7.66
N MET A 196 -10.05 -8.03 -7.39
CA MET A 196 -10.66 -8.39 -6.11
C MET A 196 -10.65 -9.89 -5.87
N ARG A 197 -10.91 -10.72 -6.91
CA ARG A 197 -10.87 -12.18 -6.79
C ARG A 197 -9.47 -12.75 -6.59
N ALA A 198 -8.43 -12.00 -6.96
CA ALA A 198 -7.05 -12.39 -6.70
C ALA A 198 -6.65 -12.24 -5.22
N ARG A 199 -7.49 -11.61 -4.39
CA ARG A 199 -7.29 -11.48 -2.95
C ARG A 199 -7.81 -12.73 -2.21
N ASP A 200 -7.12 -13.09 -1.14
CA ASP A 200 -7.49 -14.23 -0.30
C ASP A 200 -8.91 -14.07 0.26
N GLY A 201 -9.72 -15.14 0.14
CA GLY A 201 -11.10 -15.17 0.63
C GLY A 201 -12.14 -14.47 -0.26
N LEU A 202 -11.75 -13.91 -1.41
CA LEU A 202 -12.65 -13.16 -2.30
C LEU A 202 -12.83 -13.78 -3.70
N ALA A 203 -12.51 -15.05 -3.88
CA ALA A 203 -12.56 -15.73 -5.17
C ALA A 203 -13.94 -15.68 -5.89
N THR A 204 -15.04 -15.61 -5.15
CA THR A 204 -16.40 -15.49 -5.69
C THR A 204 -16.95 -14.06 -5.66
N TRP A 205 -16.11 -13.08 -5.34
CA TRP A 205 -16.52 -11.69 -5.22
C TRP A 205 -16.96 -11.12 -6.58
N ARG A 206 -17.99 -10.26 -6.52
CA ARG A 206 -18.56 -9.56 -7.66
C ARG A 206 -19.03 -8.18 -7.20
N CYS A 207 -18.90 -7.19 -8.09
CA CYS A 207 -19.37 -5.83 -7.83
C CYS A 207 -20.89 -5.84 -7.53
N ALA A 208 -21.32 -5.16 -6.47
CA ALA A 208 -22.74 -5.04 -6.14
C ALA A 208 -23.49 -4.27 -7.25
N ALA A 209 -22.96 -3.12 -7.67
CA ALA A 209 -23.43 -2.40 -8.85
C ALA A 209 -22.30 -1.54 -9.42
N VAL A 210 -22.30 -1.38 -10.75
CA VAL A 210 -21.43 -0.44 -11.46
C VAL A 210 -22.31 0.33 -12.43
N LEU A 211 -22.32 1.65 -12.29
CA LEU A 211 -23.25 2.56 -12.93
C LEU A 211 -22.50 3.75 -13.53
N LYS A 212 -22.99 4.26 -14.66
CA LYS A 212 -22.54 5.56 -15.20
C LYS A 212 -23.28 6.67 -14.44
N ASP A 213 -22.61 7.75 -14.06
CA ASP A 213 -23.25 8.87 -13.37
C ASP A 213 -24.18 9.62 -14.34
N ALA A 214 -25.46 9.71 -14.00
CA ALA A 214 -26.46 10.39 -14.82
C ALA A 214 -26.14 11.88 -15.03
N ARG A 215 -25.43 12.51 -14.07
CA ARG A 215 -25.05 13.93 -14.15
C ARG A 215 -23.71 14.15 -14.86
N ALA A 216 -22.90 13.10 -14.98
CA ALA A 216 -21.55 13.18 -15.55
C ALA A 216 -21.23 11.87 -16.26
N ALA A 217 -21.48 11.82 -17.57
CA ALA A 217 -21.27 10.63 -18.39
C ALA A 217 -19.85 10.04 -18.22
N GLU A 218 -18.83 10.87 -18.11
CA GLU A 218 -17.45 10.39 -17.94
C GLU A 218 -17.13 9.82 -16.55
N ARG A 219 -18.10 9.75 -15.62
CA ARG A 219 -17.92 9.19 -14.28
C ARG A 219 -18.63 7.85 -14.14
N ILE A 220 -17.91 6.88 -13.58
CA ILE A 220 -18.41 5.55 -13.25
C ILE A 220 -18.44 5.42 -11.74
N LYS A 221 -19.58 4.99 -11.17
CA LYS A 221 -19.78 4.72 -9.75
C LYS A 221 -19.86 3.23 -9.52
N ILE A 222 -19.11 2.75 -8.52
CA ILE A 222 -19.15 1.38 -8.05
C ILE A 222 -19.72 1.40 -6.64
N ILE A 223 -20.87 0.77 -6.45
CA ILE A 223 -21.54 0.68 -5.16
C ILE A 223 -20.90 -0.46 -4.35
N CYS A 224 -20.58 -0.18 -3.10
CA CYS A 224 -20.00 -1.12 -2.14
C CYS A 224 -21.02 -1.42 -1.03
N ARG A 225 -20.93 -2.59 -0.39
CA ARG A 225 -21.86 -3.03 0.67
C ARG A 225 -21.44 -2.50 2.04
N ASP A 226 -20.14 -2.36 2.27
CA ASP A 226 -19.56 -1.85 3.51
C ASP A 226 -18.28 -1.02 3.28
N GLU A 227 -17.79 -0.33 4.31
CA GLU A 227 -16.58 0.52 4.25
C GLU A 227 -15.29 -0.29 4.01
N ASN A 228 -15.24 -1.56 4.42
CA ASN A 228 -14.08 -2.41 4.19
C ASN A 228 -13.99 -2.82 2.71
N GLU A 229 -15.11 -3.21 2.12
CA GLU A 229 -15.25 -3.45 0.69
C GLU A 229 -14.94 -2.17 -0.10
N LEU A 230 -15.43 -1.01 0.34
CA LEU A 230 -15.12 0.27 -0.32
C LEU A 230 -13.61 0.56 -0.37
N ARG A 231 -12.89 0.32 0.74
CA ARG A 231 -11.42 0.48 0.77
C ARG A 231 -10.73 -0.44 -0.23
N GLN A 232 -11.09 -1.72 -0.25
CA GLN A 232 -10.50 -2.70 -1.15
C GLN A 232 -10.83 -2.42 -2.62
N VAL A 233 -12.09 -2.06 -2.93
CA VAL A 233 -12.54 -1.69 -4.27
C VAL A 233 -11.81 -0.44 -4.78
N ARG A 234 -11.53 0.54 -3.91
CA ARG A 234 -10.72 1.71 -4.29
C ARG A 234 -9.29 1.35 -4.62
N GLU A 235 -8.68 0.49 -3.83
CA GLU A 235 -7.32 0.00 -4.07
C GLU A 235 -7.25 -0.77 -5.40
N ALA A 236 -8.19 -1.69 -5.62
CA ALA A 236 -8.32 -2.44 -6.86
C ALA A 236 -8.54 -1.50 -8.06
N ALA A 237 -9.48 -0.55 -7.95
CA ALA A 237 -9.75 0.44 -8.99
C ALA A 237 -8.55 1.32 -9.33
N GLN A 238 -7.72 1.67 -8.33
CA GLN A 238 -6.52 2.47 -8.53
C GLN A 238 -5.43 1.66 -9.24
N LYS A 239 -5.31 0.37 -8.92
CA LYS A 239 -4.35 -0.54 -9.54
C LYS A 239 -4.74 -0.90 -10.98
N THR A 240 -6.04 -1.05 -11.25
CA THR A 240 -6.56 -1.37 -12.58
C THR A 240 -7.01 -0.12 -13.36
N ALA A 241 -6.62 1.07 -12.92
CA ALA A 241 -7.01 2.31 -13.57
C ALA A 241 -6.44 2.37 -15.00
N VAL A 242 -7.33 2.58 -15.97
CA VAL A 242 -6.96 2.80 -17.37
C VAL A 242 -6.14 4.08 -17.48
N VAL A 243 -5.20 4.14 -18.43
CA VAL A 243 -4.41 5.35 -18.67
C VAL A 243 -5.32 6.56 -18.91
N GLY A 244 -5.14 7.61 -18.11
CA GLY A 244 -5.99 8.81 -18.14
C GLY A 244 -7.24 8.73 -17.25
N ALA A 245 -7.64 7.56 -16.77
CA ALA A 245 -8.67 7.43 -15.75
C ALA A 245 -8.11 7.77 -14.36
N ARG A 246 -8.94 8.35 -13.50
CA ARG A 246 -8.57 8.64 -12.11
C ARG A 246 -9.66 8.14 -11.16
N VAL A 247 -9.25 7.44 -10.11
CA VAL A 247 -10.14 7.16 -8.98
C VAL A 247 -10.30 8.45 -8.18
N MET A 248 -11.52 8.94 -8.07
CA MET A 248 -11.82 10.12 -7.25
C MET A 248 -11.62 9.75 -5.78
N ARG A 249 -10.91 10.63 -5.07
CA ARG A 249 -10.79 10.55 -3.61
C ARG A 249 -12.14 10.82 -2.95
N ASP A 250 -12.18 10.60 -1.64
CA ASP A 250 -13.27 11.09 -0.81
C ASP A 250 -13.57 12.54 -1.11
N GLN A 251 -14.86 12.83 -1.28
CA GLN A 251 -15.33 14.20 -1.34
C GLN A 251 -15.17 14.78 0.05
N LEU A 252 -14.03 15.44 0.25
CA LEU A 252 -13.74 16.19 1.46
C LEU A 252 -14.38 17.57 1.33
N PHE A 253 -15.23 17.92 2.28
CA PHE A 253 -15.89 19.20 2.35
C PHE A 253 -15.10 20.13 3.28
N PRO A 254 -14.66 21.30 2.81
CA PRO A 254 -14.04 22.29 3.67
C PRO A 254 -15.07 22.87 4.63
N VAL A 255 -14.82 22.76 5.93
CA VAL A 255 -15.67 23.29 7.00
C VAL A 255 -14.84 24.25 7.83
N LYS A 256 -15.36 25.47 8.02
CA LYS A 256 -14.80 26.47 8.92
C LYS A 256 -15.44 26.31 10.30
N VAL A 257 -14.61 26.20 11.34
CA VAL A 257 -15.07 26.17 12.73
C VAL A 257 -14.57 27.42 13.42
N ASP A 258 -15.51 28.25 13.86
CA ASP A 258 -15.24 29.46 14.63
C ASP A 258 -15.29 29.18 16.14
N ASN A 259 -14.65 30.06 16.92
CA ASN A 259 -14.56 29.99 18.38
C ASN A 259 -13.91 28.69 18.93
N ALA A 260 -12.90 28.19 18.23
CA ALA A 260 -12.17 26.99 18.62
C ALA A 260 -11.22 27.25 19.79
N ASN A 261 -11.17 26.32 20.76
CA ASN A 261 -10.21 26.43 21.86
C ASN A 261 -8.78 26.14 21.36
N ARG A 262 -7.93 27.18 21.33
CA ARG A 262 -6.56 27.10 20.81
C ARG A 262 -5.72 26.02 21.49
N SER A 263 -5.81 25.89 22.82
CA SER A 263 -4.96 24.94 23.57
C SER A 263 -5.35 23.47 23.37
N MET A 264 -6.56 23.21 22.88
CA MET A 264 -7.02 21.87 22.54
C MET A 264 -6.62 21.43 21.14
N VAL A 265 -6.25 22.37 20.28
CA VAL A 265 -5.98 22.14 18.86
C VAL A 265 -4.51 22.37 18.50
N LEU A 266 -3.84 23.32 19.18
CA LEU A 266 -2.47 23.72 18.91
C LEU A 266 -1.57 23.56 20.14
N ASP A 267 -0.29 23.24 19.90
CA ASP A 267 0.78 23.31 20.89
C ASP A 267 1.20 24.77 21.21
N ALA A 268 2.21 24.92 22.08
CA ALA A 268 2.74 26.24 22.45
C ALA A 268 3.35 26.97 21.24
N GLU A 269 3.91 26.23 20.29
CA GLU A 269 4.57 26.68 19.06
C GLU A 269 3.55 27.03 17.94
N GLY A 270 2.27 26.74 18.15
CA GLY A 270 1.18 27.00 17.21
C GLY A 270 1.11 26.00 16.06
N THR A 271 1.57 24.78 16.28
CA THR A 271 1.40 23.61 15.41
C THR A 271 0.21 22.79 15.88
N VAL A 272 -0.50 22.15 14.95
CA VAL A 272 -1.64 21.29 15.28
C VAL A 272 -1.16 20.10 16.12
N LEU A 273 -1.83 19.86 17.25
CA LEU A 273 -1.51 18.75 18.13
C LEU A 273 -1.71 17.40 17.42
N PRO A 274 -0.79 16.44 17.59
CA PRO A 274 -1.01 15.07 17.16
C PRO A 274 -2.28 14.52 17.82
N GLY A 275 -3.18 13.91 17.05
CA GLY A 275 -4.45 13.39 17.57
C GLY A 275 -5.62 14.40 17.58
N ALA A 276 -5.38 15.67 17.27
CA ALA A 276 -6.45 16.69 17.31
C ALA A 276 -7.55 16.43 16.27
N ALA A 277 -7.19 15.95 15.06
CA ALA A 277 -8.15 15.62 14.03
C ALA A 277 -9.01 14.40 14.42
N GLU A 278 -8.39 13.40 15.05
CA GLU A 278 -9.05 12.19 15.51
C GLU A 278 -10.00 12.49 16.68
N ALA A 279 -9.58 13.28 17.66
CA ALA A 279 -10.40 13.66 18.80
C ALA A 279 -11.63 14.50 18.39
N LEU A 280 -11.43 15.52 17.55
CA LEU A 280 -12.52 16.37 17.05
C LEU A 280 -13.46 15.58 16.12
N GLY A 281 -12.92 14.64 15.37
CA GLY A 281 -13.69 13.78 14.47
C GLY A 281 -14.55 12.79 15.25
N ALA A 282 -13.98 12.18 16.29
CA ALA A 282 -14.68 11.29 17.19
C ALA A 282 -15.84 11.99 17.93
N GLU A 283 -15.62 13.22 18.39
CA GLU A 283 -16.67 14.03 19.05
C GLU A 283 -17.87 14.28 18.13
N ASN A 284 -17.62 14.53 16.85
CA ASN A 284 -18.66 14.93 15.88
C ASN A 284 -19.14 13.78 14.99
N ASN A 285 -18.64 12.55 15.20
CA ASN A 285 -18.86 11.38 14.35
C ASN A 285 -18.58 11.66 12.86
N VAL A 286 -17.45 12.30 12.59
CA VAL A 286 -17.00 12.68 11.24
C VAL A 286 -15.54 12.34 11.03
N TYR A 287 -15.15 12.03 9.79
CA TYR A 287 -13.75 11.81 9.46
C TYR A 287 -13.09 13.11 8.99
N ILE A 288 -12.17 13.64 9.81
CA ILE A 288 -11.38 14.84 9.48
C ILE A 288 -10.08 14.39 8.82
N ALA A 289 -9.97 14.59 7.50
CA ALA A 289 -8.77 14.22 6.74
C ALA A 289 -7.64 15.24 6.84
N LYS A 290 -7.97 16.51 7.07
CA LYS A 290 -6.99 17.60 7.21
C LYS A 290 -7.53 18.65 8.16
N LEU A 291 -6.67 19.13 9.05
CA LEU A 291 -6.94 20.23 9.97
C LEU A 291 -5.91 21.35 9.77
N SER A 292 -6.34 22.60 9.73
CA SER A 292 -5.47 23.76 9.50
C SER A 292 -5.98 24.96 10.27
N TRP A 293 -5.15 25.51 11.14
CA TRP A 293 -5.51 26.71 11.91
C TRP A 293 -5.41 27.96 11.05
N LEU A 294 -6.41 28.85 11.16
CA LEU A 294 -6.49 30.05 10.32
C LEU A 294 -6.24 31.36 11.07
N SER A 295 -6.42 31.40 12.39
CA SER A 295 -6.20 32.63 13.17
C SER A 295 -4.71 32.89 13.40
N ASN A 296 -4.30 34.16 13.37
CA ASN A 296 -2.90 34.55 13.57
C ASN A 296 -2.36 34.05 14.91
N LYS A 297 -1.09 33.60 14.90
CA LYS A 297 -0.38 33.07 16.09
C LYS A 297 -0.19 34.13 17.19
N ASP A 298 -0.02 35.38 16.78
CA ASP A 298 0.37 36.49 17.64
C ASP A 298 -0.70 37.56 17.70
N THR A 299 -1.78 37.32 18.43
CA THR A 299 -2.61 38.42 18.91
C THR A 299 -3.42 37.96 20.10
N SER A 300 -2.95 38.29 21.29
CA SER A 300 -3.77 38.43 22.50
C SER A 300 -4.89 39.48 22.36
N LEU A 301 -5.03 40.10 21.17
CA LEU A 301 -5.90 41.23 20.84
C LEU A 301 -6.48 41.17 19.40
N SER A 302 -6.69 39.99 18.81
CA SER A 302 -7.38 39.94 17.50
C SER A 302 -8.89 40.00 17.69
N ILE A 303 -9.50 40.96 16.99
CA ILE A 303 -10.94 41.20 16.88
C ILE A 303 -11.69 40.03 16.20
N SER A 304 -10.99 38.97 15.78
CA SER A 304 -11.57 37.77 15.17
C SER A 304 -11.46 36.58 16.12
N PRO A 305 -12.57 35.84 16.37
CA PRO A 305 -12.55 34.66 17.21
C PRO A 305 -11.62 33.58 16.61
N PRO A 306 -10.94 32.79 17.46
CA PRO A 306 -10.05 31.73 17.01
C PRO A 306 -10.82 30.73 16.14
N HIS A 307 -10.29 30.40 14.98
CA HIS A 307 -10.97 29.52 14.03
C HIS A 307 -9.98 28.65 13.25
N TYR A 308 -10.45 27.48 12.86
CA TYR A 308 -9.71 26.53 12.03
C TYR A 308 -10.55 26.04 10.85
N MET A 309 -9.88 25.52 9.83
CA MET A 309 -10.49 24.76 8.75
C MET A 309 -10.25 23.28 8.96
N GLN A 310 -11.30 22.51 8.71
CA GLN A 310 -11.23 21.07 8.59
C GLN A 310 -11.72 20.64 7.22
N GLN A 311 -11.20 19.52 6.74
CA GLN A 311 -11.69 18.83 5.56
C GLN A 311 -12.37 17.55 6.01
N ILE A 312 -13.70 17.55 5.93
CA ILE A 312 -14.54 16.51 6.53
C ILE A 312 -15.12 15.62 5.44
N ARG A 313 -15.13 14.30 5.70
CA ARG A 313 -15.99 13.36 5.01
C ARG A 313 -17.19 13.06 5.92
N PHE A 314 -18.39 13.29 5.40
CA PHE A 314 -19.67 12.88 6.03
C PHE A 314 -20.02 11.44 5.68
#